data_AF-A0A0A0BM02-F1
#
_entry.id   AF-A0A0A0BM02-F1
#
_cell.length_a   1.000
_cell.length_b   1.000
_cell.length_c   1.000
_cell.angle_alpha   90.00
_cell.angle_beta   90.00
_cell.angle_gamma   90.00
#
_symmetry.space_group_name_H-M   'P 1'
#
loop_
_entity.id
_entity.type
_entity.pdbx_description
1 polymer ?
#
loop_
_entity_poly.entity_id
_entity_poly.type
_entity_poly.pdbx_seq_one_letter_code
_entity_poly.pdbx_strand_id
1 'polypeptide(L)'
;MDVREPGRAVLAHATFAVSGVAFVLAYLLTSGAVRDWVVTAVGLVPTAVLGAGLARRWFASPASWAWVLGGLVVLDVYGVVWMWERWGLGVTPPASVVTGVGLPVGYLAVLVGAILLIRTPGLSAVGALVDAAVVALSASLLVWVLAVAPVLAPDVTPAARALTMATLVVVAGIAGALTRAVVMMPERGTSLRYLLVTITATLAGTVLRGVAADAPPGSAWWVDVLWVVAYSALAAAALHPSAAVARSAARGTHGLTSRRLAVLGVALAVGPALLGLDAVADVGVEVPFVAATNLVIVPLVVVRLTQLARMHADAERRLAHLATHDPLTELPNRRALADRLEDVLARVARSESPGVVVLFLDLDDFKAVNDTLGHGVGDQLLDAVAGRLRGCVRADRGDLVARFAGDEFVVVLEGDPDLLADDAPRRVAAALEEPVSVGGRSLPARASIGVAGVRPGWVASVDQVLSVADARMYERKRGGAAPEGAGSGTGSGTGTRTGTGDASGRAGAPWDIGAGHPLSGGPSLPMMHP
;
A
#
# COMPACT_ATOMS: atom_id res chain seq x y z
N MET A 1 13.62 -1.43 25.44
CA MET A 1 14.33 -0.25 25.97
C MET A 1 13.40 0.93 25.78
N ASP A 2 12.94 1.50 26.89
CA ASP A 2 11.78 2.38 26.96
C ASP A 2 12.01 3.72 26.22
N VAL A 3 11.07 4.14 25.39
CA VAL A 3 11.17 5.31 24.48
C VAL A 3 10.94 6.63 25.24
N ARG A 4 10.91 6.61 26.57
CA ARG A 4 10.44 7.71 27.43
C ARG A 4 11.51 8.24 28.40
N GLU A 5 12.74 8.45 27.95
CA GLU A 5 13.69 9.30 28.71
C GLU A 5 13.71 10.72 28.13
N PRO A 6 12.86 11.66 28.61
CA PRO A 6 12.85 13.05 28.15
C PRO A 6 14.22 13.73 28.29
N GLY A 7 15.05 13.29 29.25
CA GLY A 7 16.42 13.77 29.42
C GLY A 7 17.33 13.57 28.21
N ARG A 8 17.12 12.51 27.41
CA ARG A 8 17.94 12.24 26.21
C ARG A 8 17.54 13.10 25.01
N ALA A 9 16.26 13.46 24.90
CA ALA A 9 15.82 14.43 23.91
C ALA A 9 16.42 15.81 24.23
N VAL A 10 16.38 16.21 25.51
CA VAL A 10 17.05 17.43 25.99
C VAL A 10 18.55 17.39 25.70
N LEU A 11 19.22 16.26 25.95
CA LEU A 11 20.65 16.09 25.64
C LEU A 11 20.95 16.31 24.16
N ALA A 12 20.15 15.79 23.22
CA ALA A 12 20.38 15.97 21.79
C ALA A 12 20.23 17.45 21.35
N HIS A 13 19.19 18.14 21.82
CA HIS A 13 18.97 19.56 21.51
C HIS A 13 20.04 20.44 22.18
N ALA A 14 20.41 20.15 23.43
CA ALA A 14 21.49 20.82 24.13
C ALA A 14 22.83 20.57 23.44
N THR A 15 23.09 19.36 22.95
CA THR A 15 24.31 19.04 22.19
C THR A 15 24.35 19.84 20.89
N PHE A 16 23.24 19.91 20.13
CA PHE A 16 23.16 20.76 18.94
C PHE A 16 23.46 22.22 19.25
N ALA A 17 22.77 22.79 20.24
CA ALA A 17 22.91 24.21 20.59
C ALA A 17 24.30 24.55 21.17
N VAL A 18 24.79 23.76 22.14
CA VAL A 18 26.07 24.01 22.82
C VAL A 18 27.24 23.73 21.87
N SER A 19 27.23 22.62 21.13
CA SER A 19 28.31 22.33 20.18
C SER A 19 28.32 23.36 19.05
N GLY A 20 27.16 23.74 18.51
CA GLY A 20 27.05 24.75 17.46
C GLY A 20 27.63 26.10 17.92
N VAL A 21 27.23 26.58 19.10
CA VAL A 21 27.75 27.84 19.65
C VAL A 21 29.26 27.76 19.94
N ALA A 22 29.72 26.68 20.59
CA ALA A 22 31.13 26.51 20.89
C ALA A 22 32.01 26.44 19.63
N PHE A 23 31.55 25.74 18.59
CA PHE A 23 32.27 25.63 17.32
C PHE A 23 32.25 26.93 16.52
N VAL A 24 31.13 27.66 16.50
CA VAL A 24 31.09 28.99 15.88
C VAL A 24 32.05 29.94 16.59
N LEU A 25 32.07 29.94 17.92
CA LEU A 25 33.03 30.75 18.69
C LEU A 25 34.48 30.35 18.39
N ALA A 26 34.81 29.06 18.40
CA ALA A 26 36.15 28.57 18.06
C ALA A 26 36.56 28.98 16.63
N TYR A 27 35.63 28.91 15.68
CA TYR A 27 35.86 29.33 14.29
C TYR A 27 36.08 30.85 14.17
N LEU A 28 35.28 31.66 14.88
CA LEU A 28 35.39 33.12 14.89
C LEU A 28 36.67 33.62 15.57
N LEU A 29 37.13 32.92 16.61
CA LEU A 29 38.33 33.27 17.38
C LEU A 29 39.63 32.83 16.71
N THR A 30 39.57 32.04 15.64
CA THR A 30 40.74 31.55 14.89
C THR A 30 40.79 32.15 13.50
N SER A 31 41.96 32.11 12.86
CA SER A 31 42.18 32.65 11.51
C SER A 31 43.19 31.82 10.72
N GLY A 32 43.16 31.92 9.39
CA GLY A 32 44.10 31.23 8.50
C GLY A 32 44.05 29.71 8.67
N ALA A 33 45.21 29.04 8.63
CA ALA A 33 45.32 27.59 8.74
C ALA A 33 44.66 27.01 10.00
N VAL A 34 44.76 27.71 11.13
CA VAL A 34 44.19 27.24 12.41
C VAL A 34 42.68 27.11 12.30
N ARG A 35 42.01 28.07 11.65
CA ARG A 35 40.56 28.05 11.45
C ARG A 35 40.13 26.88 10.59
N ASP A 36 40.83 26.64 9.49
CA ASP A 36 40.52 25.54 8.58
C ASP A 36 40.69 24.18 9.29
N TRP A 37 41.75 24.00 10.09
CA TRP A 37 41.95 22.82 10.91
C TRP A 37 40.87 22.64 12.00
N VAL A 38 40.36 23.73 12.58
CA VAL A 38 39.24 23.68 13.53
C VAL A 38 38.00 23.10 12.84
N VAL A 39 37.66 23.54 11.62
CA VAL A 39 36.50 22.99 10.87
C VAL A 39 36.67 21.49 10.62
N THR A 40 37.86 21.05 10.19
CA THR A 40 38.14 19.62 9.98
C THR A 40 38.02 18.82 11.27
N ALA A 41 38.51 19.35 12.40
CA ALA A 41 38.39 18.68 13.70
C ALA A 41 36.92 18.55 14.16
N VAL A 42 36.09 19.55 13.87
CA VAL A 42 34.64 19.50 14.13
C VAL A 42 33.95 18.40 13.33
N GLY A 43 34.39 18.14 12.10
CA GLY A 43 33.88 17.07 11.25
C GLY A 43 34.02 15.66 11.85
N LEU A 44 35.03 15.45 12.70
CA LEU A 44 35.27 14.17 13.38
C LEU A 44 34.25 13.84 14.48
N VAL A 45 33.54 14.85 15.00
CA VAL A 45 32.63 14.69 16.14
C VAL A 45 31.43 13.79 15.79
N PRO A 46 30.68 14.03 14.70
CA PRO A 46 29.66 13.08 14.24
C PRO A 46 30.19 11.67 14.03
N THR A 47 31.38 11.50 13.45
CA THR A 47 32.01 10.19 13.21
C THR A 47 32.20 9.42 14.52
N ALA A 48 32.73 10.07 15.56
CA ALA A 48 32.88 9.48 16.88
C ALA A 48 31.52 9.13 17.53
N VAL A 49 30.53 10.02 17.43
CA VAL A 49 29.18 9.81 17.97
C VAL A 49 28.48 8.63 17.31
N LEU A 50 28.51 8.55 15.97
CA LEU A 50 27.92 7.44 15.22
C LEU A 50 28.64 6.12 15.51
N GLY A 51 29.98 6.13 15.58
CA GLY A 51 30.78 4.96 15.94
C GLY A 51 30.42 4.42 17.32
N ALA A 52 30.34 5.30 18.33
CA ALA A 52 29.92 4.92 19.67
C ALA A 52 28.47 4.40 19.72
N GLY A 53 27.56 5.03 18.97
CA GLY A 53 26.16 4.59 18.86
C GLY A 53 26.02 3.19 18.25
N LEU A 54 26.79 2.89 17.20
CA LEU A 54 26.82 1.56 16.56
C LEU A 54 27.42 0.51 17.49
N ALA A 55 28.54 0.82 18.14
CA ALA A 55 29.18 -0.08 19.11
C ALA A 55 28.24 -0.43 20.28
N ARG A 56 27.40 0.53 20.70
CA ARG A 56 26.39 0.35 21.76
C ARG A 56 25.06 -0.24 21.27
N ARG A 57 24.94 -0.62 19.99
CA ARG A 57 23.71 -1.12 19.35
C ARG A 57 22.49 -0.20 19.57
N TRP A 58 22.73 1.10 19.54
CA TRP A 58 21.71 2.13 19.78
C TRP A 58 20.65 2.19 18.66
N PHE A 59 21.08 2.02 17.42
CA PHE A 59 20.24 2.29 16.26
C PHE A 59 19.32 1.11 15.93
N ALA A 60 18.05 1.43 15.63
CA ALA A 60 17.10 0.45 15.13
C ALA A 60 17.45 -0.11 13.74
N SER A 61 18.21 0.64 12.94
CA SER A 61 18.67 0.24 11.60
C SER A 61 20.19 0.38 11.51
N PRO A 62 20.97 -0.52 12.13
CA PRO A 62 22.42 -0.39 12.25
C PRO A 62 23.12 -0.37 10.87
N ALA A 63 22.60 -1.11 9.89
CA ALA A 63 23.15 -1.10 8.52
C ALA A 63 23.09 0.30 7.86
N SER A 64 21.99 1.04 8.04
CA SER A 64 21.85 2.39 7.48
C SER A 64 22.87 3.34 8.11
N TRP A 65 22.99 3.33 9.43
CA TRP A 65 23.94 4.18 10.15
C TRP A 65 25.41 3.78 9.92
N ALA A 66 25.69 2.50 9.66
CA ALA A 66 27.02 2.02 9.30
C ALA A 66 27.49 2.59 7.94
N TRP A 67 26.58 2.67 6.96
CA TRP A 67 26.88 3.33 5.67
C TRP A 67 27.10 4.83 5.81
N VAL A 68 26.30 5.50 6.66
CA VAL A 68 26.52 6.92 6.98
C VAL A 68 27.88 7.11 7.66
N LEU A 69 28.24 6.26 8.63
CA LEU A 69 29.55 6.31 9.27
C LEU A 69 30.70 6.07 8.28
N GLY A 70 30.59 5.05 7.42
CA GLY A 70 31.59 4.78 6.39
C GLY A 70 31.78 5.96 5.44
N GLY A 71 30.69 6.61 5.03
CA GLY A 71 30.74 7.84 4.24
C GLY A 71 31.43 8.99 4.97
N LEU A 72 31.13 9.20 6.26
CA LEU A 72 31.79 10.22 7.07
C LEU A 72 33.29 9.97 7.21
N VAL A 73 33.72 8.73 7.44
CA VAL A 73 35.15 8.39 7.50
C VAL A 73 35.86 8.76 6.20
N VAL A 74 35.24 8.50 5.04
CA VAL A 74 35.79 8.91 3.74
C VAL A 74 35.85 10.44 3.63
N LEU A 75 34.80 11.16 4.07
CA LEU A 75 34.77 12.63 4.05
C LEU A 75 35.79 13.25 5.01
N ASP A 76 36.04 12.63 6.16
CA ASP A 76 37.05 13.06 7.13
C ASP A 76 38.46 12.87 6.58
N VAL A 77 38.74 11.71 5.97
CA VAL A 77 40.02 11.46 5.28
C VAL A 77 40.21 12.46 4.15
N TYR A 78 39.17 12.71 3.35
CA TYR A 78 39.18 13.76 2.33
C TYR A 78 39.54 15.13 2.93
N GLY A 79 38.88 15.55 4.01
CA GLY A 79 39.10 16.86 4.64
C GLY A 79 40.51 17.02 5.21
N VAL A 80 41.06 15.96 5.82
CA VAL A 80 42.43 15.96 6.35
C VAL A 80 43.46 16.03 5.23
N VAL A 81 43.31 15.24 4.15
CA VAL A 81 44.24 15.27 3.03
C VAL A 81 44.15 16.59 2.26
N TRP A 82 42.95 17.14 2.09
CA TRP A 82 42.74 18.47 1.52
C TRP A 82 43.49 19.55 2.31
N MET A 83 43.43 19.48 3.65
CA MET A 83 44.14 20.40 4.52
C MET A 83 45.66 20.25 4.42
N TRP A 84 46.14 19.00 4.36
CA TRP A 84 47.56 18.69 4.24
C TRP A 84 48.13 19.16 2.90
N GLU A 85 47.40 18.97 1.80
CA GLU A 85 47.77 19.49 0.48
C GLU A 85 47.91 21.02 0.52
N ARG A 86 46.89 21.71 1.03
CA ARG A 86 46.83 23.17 1.06
C ARG A 86 47.88 23.79 1.96
N TRP A 87 48.00 23.33 3.20
CA TRP A 87 48.81 23.98 4.24
C TRP A 87 50.13 23.26 4.53
N GLY A 88 50.20 21.95 4.32
CA GLY A 88 51.42 21.16 4.53
C GLY A 88 52.33 21.16 3.31
N LEU A 89 51.76 20.90 2.12
CA LEU A 89 52.51 20.82 0.87
C LEU A 89 52.50 22.14 0.07
N GLY A 90 51.60 23.07 0.39
CA GLY A 90 51.46 24.34 -0.34
C GLY A 90 50.94 24.19 -1.76
N VAL A 91 50.27 23.06 -2.07
CA VAL A 91 49.67 22.80 -3.39
C VAL A 91 48.17 23.11 -3.35
N THR A 92 47.61 23.57 -4.47
CA THR A 92 46.18 23.86 -4.57
C THR A 92 45.38 22.56 -4.74
N PRO A 93 44.50 22.19 -3.80
CA PRO A 93 43.68 21.00 -3.96
C PRO A 93 42.62 21.16 -5.06
N PRO A 94 42.16 20.05 -5.69
CA PRO A 94 42.60 18.68 -5.45
C PRO A 94 43.94 18.37 -6.14
N ALA A 95 44.93 17.89 -5.39
CA ALA A 95 46.24 17.49 -5.91
C ALA A 95 46.46 15.96 -5.92
N SER A 96 45.61 15.20 -5.24
CA SER A 96 45.67 13.74 -5.17
C SER A 96 44.36 13.08 -5.59
N VAL A 97 44.40 11.76 -5.80
CA VAL A 97 43.18 10.97 -6.04
C VAL A 97 42.23 11.08 -4.85
N VAL A 98 42.73 11.17 -3.61
CA VAL A 98 41.90 11.27 -2.41
C VAL A 98 41.09 12.56 -2.41
N THR A 99 41.72 13.70 -2.70
CA THR A 99 41.01 14.98 -2.80
C THR A 99 40.22 15.12 -4.10
N GLY A 100 40.59 14.39 -5.14
CA GLY A 100 39.85 14.28 -6.39
C GLY A 100 38.50 13.59 -6.21
N VAL A 101 38.45 12.38 -5.64
CA VAL A 101 37.22 11.55 -5.62
C VAL A 101 36.63 11.31 -4.22
N GLY A 102 37.31 11.69 -3.14
CA GLY A 102 36.87 11.39 -1.78
C GLY A 102 35.49 11.97 -1.45
N LEU A 103 35.23 13.21 -1.88
CA LEU A 103 33.96 13.89 -1.64
C LEU A 103 32.74 13.15 -2.26
N PRO A 104 32.68 12.86 -3.58
CA PRO A 104 31.57 12.11 -4.17
C PRO A 104 31.43 10.69 -3.62
N VAL A 105 32.54 10.00 -3.33
CA VAL A 105 32.51 8.65 -2.76
C VAL A 105 31.89 8.66 -1.35
N GLY A 106 32.27 9.64 -0.52
CA GLY A 106 31.71 9.82 0.81
C GLY A 106 30.21 10.07 0.78
N TYR A 107 29.74 11.00 -0.06
CA TYR A 107 28.31 11.24 -0.22
C TYR A 107 27.55 10.06 -0.81
N LEU A 108 28.14 9.27 -1.71
CA LEU A 108 27.50 8.08 -2.25
C LEU A 108 27.22 7.04 -1.15
N ALA A 109 28.17 6.85 -0.22
CA ALA A 109 27.96 5.99 0.94
C ALA A 109 26.85 6.52 1.86
N VAL A 110 26.78 7.84 2.09
CA VAL A 110 25.67 8.47 2.84
C VAL A 110 24.33 8.28 2.13
N LEU A 111 24.28 8.37 0.80
CA LEU A 111 23.07 8.09 0.00
C LEU A 111 22.61 6.65 0.16
N VAL A 112 23.52 5.67 0.12
CA VAL A 112 23.19 4.27 0.40
C VAL A 112 22.59 4.14 1.80
N GLY A 113 23.19 4.79 2.81
CA GLY A 113 22.64 4.84 4.16
C GLY A 113 21.21 5.40 4.22
N ALA A 114 20.95 6.52 3.54
CA ALA A 114 19.64 7.16 3.47
C ALA A 114 18.60 6.27 2.74
N ILE A 115 18.97 5.61 1.66
CA ILE A 115 18.09 4.68 0.92
C ILE A 115 17.74 3.47 1.79
N LEU A 116 18.72 2.88 2.49
CA LEU A 116 18.47 1.75 3.40
C LEU A 116 17.54 2.12 4.55
N LEU A 117 17.56 3.38 4.99
CA LEU A 117 16.65 3.88 6.03
C LEU A 117 15.18 3.78 5.59
N ILE A 118 14.90 4.19 4.35
CA ILE A 118 13.55 4.23 3.75
C ILE A 118 13.13 2.95 3.02
N ARG A 119 14.03 1.99 2.82
CA ARG A 119 13.74 0.75 2.12
C ARG A 119 12.74 -0.10 2.92
N THR A 120 11.52 -0.23 2.40
CA THR A 120 10.52 -1.21 2.84
C THR A 120 10.42 -2.35 1.82
N PRO A 121 10.20 -3.60 2.25
CA PRO A 121 9.81 -4.66 1.32
C PRO A 121 8.46 -4.31 0.67
N GLY A 122 8.34 -4.40 -0.66
CA GLY A 122 7.07 -4.26 -1.38
C GLY A 122 7.06 -3.27 -2.56
N LEU A 123 6.10 -3.41 -3.48
CA LEU A 123 5.99 -2.62 -4.72
C LEU A 123 5.72 -1.12 -4.48
N SER A 124 5.00 -0.76 -3.41
CA SER A 124 4.76 0.64 -3.02
C SER A 124 6.03 1.37 -2.57
N ALA A 125 7.05 0.63 -2.11
CA ALA A 125 8.33 1.18 -1.71
C ALA A 125 9.13 1.72 -2.91
N VAL A 126 9.08 0.98 -4.02
CA VAL A 126 9.78 1.29 -5.28
C VAL A 126 9.22 2.55 -5.90
N GLY A 127 7.89 2.67 -6.01
CA GLY A 127 7.28 3.83 -6.66
C GLY A 127 7.63 5.15 -5.99
N ALA A 128 7.69 5.18 -4.66
CA ALA A 128 8.09 6.40 -3.97
C ALA A 128 9.62 6.59 -3.91
N LEU A 129 10.45 5.57 -4.22
CA LEU A 129 11.90 5.77 -4.43
C LEU A 129 12.11 6.48 -5.76
N VAL A 130 11.35 6.05 -6.77
CA VAL A 130 11.31 6.68 -8.09
C VAL A 130 10.86 8.14 -7.99
N ASP A 131 9.77 8.45 -7.26
CA ASP A 131 9.33 9.84 -7.04
C ASP A 131 10.44 10.72 -6.43
N ALA A 132 11.13 10.21 -5.40
CA ALA A 132 12.23 10.93 -4.75
C ALA A 132 13.43 11.14 -5.68
N ALA A 133 13.77 10.14 -6.49
CA ALA A 133 14.84 10.23 -7.48
C ALA A 133 14.53 11.27 -8.58
N VAL A 134 13.29 11.29 -9.09
CA VAL A 134 12.84 12.28 -10.09
C VAL A 134 12.94 13.70 -9.55
N VAL A 135 12.45 13.94 -8.33
CA VAL A 135 12.52 15.26 -7.69
C VAL A 135 13.97 15.66 -7.41
N ALA A 136 14.79 14.74 -6.90
CA ALA A 136 16.21 14.98 -6.63
C ALA A 136 16.98 15.37 -7.89
N LEU A 137 16.83 14.62 -8.98
CA LEU A 137 17.48 14.89 -10.27
C LEU A 137 17.07 16.24 -10.84
N SER A 138 15.77 16.57 -10.75
CA SER A 138 15.25 17.86 -11.22
C SER A 138 15.80 19.02 -10.39
N ALA A 139 15.83 18.88 -9.06
CA ALA A 139 16.38 19.89 -8.16
C ALA A 139 17.89 20.07 -8.37
N SER A 140 18.66 18.98 -8.56
CA SER A 140 20.09 19.08 -8.85
C SER A 140 20.36 19.80 -10.16
N LEU A 141 19.51 19.60 -11.19
CA LEU A 141 19.67 20.31 -12.46
C LEU A 141 19.43 21.82 -12.30
N LEU A 142 18.41 22.22 -11.55
CA LEU A 142 18.15 23.63 -11.24
C LEU A 142 19.29 24.27 -10.47
N VAL A 143 19.80 23.60 -9.42
CA VAL A 143 20.92 24.11 -8.62
C VAL A 143 22.19 24.20 -9.47
N TRP A 144 22.42 23.23 -10.36
CA TRP A 144 23.56 23.25 -11.29
C TRP A 144 23.52 24.51 -12.15
N VAL A 145 22.46 24.70 -12.92
CA VAL A 145 22.35 25.79 -13.90
C VAL A 145 22.29 27.15 -13.22
N LEU A 146 21.53 27.30 -12.13
CA LEU A 146 21.28 28.62 -11.55
C LEU A 146 22.35 29.07 -10.56
N ALA A 147 23.14 28.15 -9.99
CA ALA A 147 23.99 28.48 -8.85
C ALA A 147 25.41 27.93 -8.91
N VAL A 148 25.64 26.77 -9.55
CA VAL A 148 26.97 26.13 -9.57
C VAL A 148 27.72 26.43 -10.86
N ALA A 149 27.12 26.19 -12.02
CA ALA A 149 27.71 26.42 -13.33
C ALA A 149 28.19 27.88 -13.53
N PRO A 150 27.42 28.92 -13.13
CA PRO A 150 27.84 30.31 -13.33
C PRO A 150 29.08 30.73 -12.53
N VAL A 151 29.40 30.00 -11.46
CA VAL A 151 30.50 30.35 -10.54
C VAL A 151 31.68 29.38 -10.63
N LEU A 152 31.58 28.37 -11.49
CA LEU A 152 32.70 27.50 -11.81
C LEU A 152 33.74 28.30 -12.62
N ALA A 153 35.02 28.19 -12.24
CA ALA A 153 36.08 28.87 -12.96
C ALA A 153 36.14 28.39 -14.43
N PRO A 154 36.43 29.28 -15.40
CA PRO A 154 36.37 28.93 -16.83
C PRO A 154 37.31 27.77 -17.21
N ASP A 155 38.43 27.64 -16.49
CA ASP A 155 39.51 26.68 -16.72
C ASP A 155 39.30 25.31 -16.03
N VAL A 156 38.18 25.12 -15.32
CA VAL A 156 37.88 23.82 -14.68
C VAL A 156 37.76 22.74 -15.74
N THR A 157 38.54 21.66 -15.57
CA THR A 157 38.56 20.52 -16.49
C THR A 157 37.16 19.87 -16.64
N PRO A 158 36.82 19.32 -17.82
CA PRO A 158 35.54 18.62 -18.02
C PRO A 158 35.29 17.50 -17.00
N ALA A 159 36.35 16.79 -16.59
CA ALA A 159 36.26 15.73 -15.59
C ALA A 159 35.88 16.26 -14.20
N ALA A 160 36.49 17.37 -13.77
CA ALA A 160 36.15 18.01 -12.50
C ALA A 160 34.70 18.54 -12.50
N ARG A 161 34.25 19.17 -13.60
CA ARG A 161 32.85 19.60 -13.75
C ARG A 161 31.87 18.43 -13.61
N ALA A 162 32.12 17.34 -14.34
CA ALA A 162 31.29 16.14 -14.29
C ALA A 162 31.21 15.54 -12.87
N LEU A 163 32.32 15.58 -12.13
CA LEU A 163 32.39 15.07 -10.77
C LEU A 163 31.63 15.95 -9.76
N THR A 164 31.72 17.28 -9.89
CA THR A 164 30.93 18.22 -9.09
C THR A 164 29.44 18.02 -9.33
N MET A 165 29.03 17.82 -10.59
CA MET A 165 27.65 17.54 -10.92
C MET A 165 27.19 16.19 -10.33
N ALA A 166 27.99 15.13 -10.47
CA ALA A 166 27.69 13.83 -9.87
C ALA A 166 27.50 13.94 -8.34
N THR A 167 28.36 14.73 -7.69
CA THR A 167 28.22 15.04 -6.26
C THR A 167 26.88 15.72 -5.96
N LEU A 168 26.50 16.73 -6.74
CA LEU A 168 25.25 17.47 -6.56
C LEU A 168 24.02 16.56 -6.71
N VAL A 169 24.02 15.67 -7.70
CA VAL A 169 22.98 14.65 -7.89
C VAL A 169 22.87 13.73 -6.67
N VAL A 170 24.00 13.26 -6.14
CA VAL A 170 24.04 12.40 -4.96
C VAL A 170 23.51 13.12 -3.72
N VAL A 171 23.92 14.37 -3.49
CA VAL A 171 23.46 15.22 -2.38
C VAL A 171 21.95 15.50 -2.47
N ALA A 172 21.45 15.84 -3.66
CA ALA A 172 20.01 16.01 -3.90
C ALA A 172 19.25 14.69 -3.66
N GLY A 173 19.84 13.55 -4.04
CA GLY A 173 19.32 12.22 -3.76
C GLY A 173 19.17 11.94 -2.26
N ILE A 174 20.17 12.32 -1.46
CA ILE A 174 20.12 12.21 0.00
C ILE A 174 18.96 13.06 0.54
N ALA A 175 18.85 14.33 0.11
CA ALA A 175 17.79 15.23 0.54
C ALA A 175 16.39 14.69 0.18
N GLY A 176 16.21 14.16 -1.03
CA GLY A 176 14.97 13.54 -1.47
C GLY A 176 14.60 12.30 -0.63
N ALA A 177 15.58 11.42 -0.38
CA ALA A 177 15.39 10.24 0.45
C ALA A 177 15.00 10.59 1.90
N LEU A 178 15.67 11.58 2.50
CA LEU A 178 15.40 12.03 3.87
C LEU A 178 14.05 12.77 3.99
N THR A 179 13.70 13.60 3.00
CA THR A 179 12.41 14.31 2.99
C THR A 179 11.27 13.31 3.00
N ARG A 180 11.40 12.25 2.20
CA ARG A 180 10.46 11.14 2.23
C ARG A 180 10.46 10.42 3.58
N ALA A 181 11.62 10.14 4.15
CA ALA A 181 11.71 9.48 5.45
C ALA A 181 10.90 10.22 6.52
N VAL A 182 10.98 11.56 6.55
CA VAL A 182 10.23 12.40 7.51
C VAL A 182 8.72 12.22 7.36
N VAL A 183 8.22 12.18 6.12
CA VAL A 183 6.79 12.00 5.84
C VAL A 183 6.31 10.60 6.21
N MET A 184 7.12 9.57 5.96
CA MET A 184 6.72 8.17 6.17
C MET A 184 6.88 7.70 7.62
N MET A 185 7.74 8.35 8.39
CA MET A 185 8.13 7.92 9.73
C MET A 185 7.99 9.08 10.73
N PRO A 186 6.75 9.52 11.04
CA PRO A 186 6.53 10.64 11.94
C PRO A 186 7.15 10.41 13.32
N GLU A 187 7.19 9.17 13.80
CA GLU A 187 7.81 8.77 15.07
C GLU A 187 9.34 8.98 15.08
N ARG A 188 9.99 8.96 13.92
CA ARG A 188 11.41 9.29 13.75
C ARG A 188 11.64 10.76 13.38
N GLY A 189 10.58 11.56 13.33
CA GLY A 189 10.54 12.87 12.69
C GLY A 189 11.66 13.81 13.13
N THR A 190 12.03 13.83 14.42
CA THR A 190 13.05 14.77 14.92
C THR A 190 14.47 14.43 14.47
N SER A 191 14.91 13.17 14.61
CA SER A 191 16.23 12.74 14.10
C SER A 191 16.34 12.95 12.59
N LEU A 192 15.27 12.64 11.84
CA LEU A 192 15.23 12.83 10.39
C LEU A 192 15.22 14.32 9.99
N ARG A 193 14.58 15.19 10.75
CA ARG A 193 14.64 16.65 10.56
C ARG A 193 16.06 17.18 10.78
N TYR A 194 16.79 16.69 11.78
CA TYR A 194 18.20 17.04 11.93
C TYR A 194 19.04 16.58 10.74
N LEU A 195 18.82 15.38 10.20
CA LEU A 195 19.48 14.95 8.97
C LEU A 195 19.12 15.83 7.75
N LEU A 196 17.88 16.32 7.67
CA LEU A 196 17.48 17.30 6.66
C LEU A 196 18.21 18.64 6.83
N VAL A 197 18.36 19.11 8.08
CA VAL A 197 19.16 20.31 8.37
C VAL A 197 20.60 20.09 7.93
N THR A 198 21.20 18.93 8.22
CA THR A 198 22.55 18.58 7.76
C THR A 198 22.68 18.71 6.25
N ILE A 199 21.86 18.00 5.47
CA ILE A 199 22.02 18.00 4.01
C ILE A 199 21.69 19.35 3.38
N THR A 200 20.72 20.09 3.94
CA THR A 200 20.35 21.43 3.45
C THR A 200 21.45 22.44 3.73
N ALA A 201 22.03 22.43 4.95
CA ALA A 201 23.14 23.30 5.31
C ALA A 201 24.40 22.97 4.51
N THR A 202 24.68 21.68 4.26
CA THR A 202 25.77 21.25 3.37
C THR A 202 25.57 21.79 1.95
N LEU A 203 24.38 21.60 1.35
CA LEU A 203 24.10 22.08 0.00
C LEU A 203 24.20 23.61 -0.11
N ALA A 204 23.61 24.33 0.85
CA ALA A 204 23.68 25.79 0.91
C ALA A 204 25.13 26.27 1.07
N GLY A 205 25.90 25.62 1.95
CA GLY A 205 27.32 25.90 2.13
C GLY A 205 28.09 25.73 0.83
N THR A 206 27.95 24.60 0.15
CA THR A 206 28.61 24.32 -1.14
C THR A 206 28.29 25.38 -2.18
N VAL A 207 27.02 25.75 -2.35
CA VAL A 207 26.59 26.76 -3.32
C VAL A 207 27.13 28.14 -2.95
N LEU A 208 26.96 28.58 -1.71
CA LEU A 208 27.38 29.91 -1.26
C LEU A 208 28.90 30.05 -1.24
N ARG A 209 29.64 28.95 -1.05
CA ARG A 209 31.10 28.93 -1.14
C ARG A 209 31.57 29.14 -2.55
N GLY A 210 30.87 28.56 -3.52
CA GLY A 210 31.02 28.84 -4.94
C GLY A 210 30.78 30.33 -5.21
N VAL A 211 29.58 30.83 -4.92
CA VAL A 211 29.21 32.26 -5.10
C VAL A 211 30.22 33.22 -4.47
N ALA A 212 30.76 32.88 -3.31
CA ALA A 212 31.76 33.67 -2.60
C ALA A 212 33.21 33.34 -2.99
N ALA A 213 33.47 32.73 -4.14
CA ALA A 213 34.82 32.40 -4.61
C ALA A 213 35.64 33.66 -4.92
N ASP A 214 35.01 34.68 -5.52
CA ASP A 214 35.66 35.96 -5.86
C ASP A 214 35.66 36.97 -4.70
N ALA A 215 35.08 36.59 -3.56
CA ALA A 215 35.03 37.48 -2.40
C ALA A 215 36.45 37.71 -1.84
N PRO A 216 36.77 38.91 -1.33
CA PRO A 216 38.08 39.21 -0.75
C PRO A 216 38.49 38.14 0.28
N PRO A 217 39.78 37.75 0.34
CA PRO A 217 40.26 36.74 1.28
C PRO A 217 39.77 37.01 2.72
N GLY A 218 39.12 36.01 3.32
CA GLY A 218 38.60 36.11 4.69
C GLY A 218 37.23 36.79 4.85
N SER A 219 36.65 37.39 3.80
CA SER A 219 35.34 38.08 3.89
C SER A 219 34.13 37.12 3.95
N ALA A 220 34.29 35.90 3.42
CA ALA A 220 33.25 34.89 3.33
C ALA A 220 33.37 33.79 4.40
N TRP A 221 33.77 34.18 5.61
CA TRP A 221 33.91 33.29 6.76
C TRP A 221 32.57 32.72 7.24
N TRP A 222 31.48 33.45 7.01
CA TRP A 222 30.13 33.05 7.41
C TRP A 222 29.63 31.83 6.64
N VAL A 223 30.22 31.53 5.47
CA VAL A 223 29.87 30.37 4.65
C VAL A 223 30.24 29.08 5.39
N ASP A 224 31.40 29.05 6.04
CA ASP A 224 31.93 27.85 6.72
C ASP A 224 31.12 27.51 7.99
N VAL A 225 30.39 28.48 8.56
CA VAL A 225 29.43 28.26 9.65
C VAL A 225 28.35 27.26 9.25
N LEU A 226 27.99 27.18 7.96
CA LEU A 226 26.98 26.22 7.48
C LEU A 226 27.45 24.76 7.63
N TRP A 227 28.75 24.48 7.48
CA TRP A 227 29.30 23.15 7.76
C TRP A 227 29.29 22.83 9.24
N VAL A 228 29.59 23.81 10.09
CA VAL A 228 29.47 23.66 11.55
C VAL A 228 28.03 23.28 11.93
N VAL A 229 27.03 24.01 11.40
CA VAL A 229 25.61 23.68 11.60
C VAL A 229 25.30 22.26 11.10
N ALA A 230 25.84 21.87 9.94
CA ALA A 230 25.61 20.55 9.37
C ALA A 230 26.16 19.42 10.26
N TYR A 231 27.40 19.56 10.75
CA TYR A 231 28.05 18.60 11.64
C TYR A 231 27.34 18.51 12.99
N SER A 232 27.01 19.65 13.61
CA SER A 232 26.25 19.66 14.87
C SER A 232 24.88 19.01 14.71
N ALA A 233 24.17 19.30 13.60
CA ALA A 233 22.87 18.68 13.32
C ALA A 233 23.01 17.16 13.14
N LEU A 234 24.07 16.68 12.48
CA LEU A 234 24.29 15.26 12.26
C LEU A 234 24.58 14.51 13.57
N ALA A 235 25.40 15.09 14.44
CA ALA A 235 25.64 14.55 15.78
C ALA A 235 24.34 14.50 16.61
N ALA A 236 23.54 15.57 16.57
CA ALA A 236 22.25 15.62 17.25
C ALA A 236 21.25 14.59 16.69
N ALA A 237 21.24 14.37 15.38
CA ALA A 237 20.42 13.36 14.73
C ALA A 237 20.70 11.95 15.28
N ALA A 238 21.97 11.62 15.48
CA ALA A 238 22.41 10.32 15.98
C ALA A 238 22.11 10.12 17.47
N LEU A 239 22.24 11.18 18.28
CA LEU A 239 21.98 11.15 19.72
C LEU A 239 20.48 11.18 20.08
N HIS A 240 19.64 11.72 19.19
CA HIS A 240 18.22 11.87 19.48
C HIS A 240 17.54 10.51 19.71
N PRO A 241 16.69 10.34 20.75
CA PRO A 241 16.03 9.07 21.06
C PRO A 241 15.27 8.45 19.89
N SER A 242 14.72 9.28 19.01
CA SER A 242 13.98 8.82 17.83
C SER A 242 14.85 8.08 16.81
N ALA A 243 16.19 8.12 16.90
CA ALA A 243 17.09 7.30 16.08
C ALA A 243 17.09 5.82 16.48
N ALA A 244 16.72 5.52 17.73
CA ALA A 244 16.61 4.16 18.28
C ALA A 244 15.22 3.53 18.06
N VAL A 245 14.22 4.32 17.64
CA VAL A 245 12.84 3.84 17.48
C VAL A 245 12.75 2.89 16.29
N ALA A 246 12.32 1.65 16.54
CA ALA A 246 12.06 0.66 15.49
C ALA A 246 10.93 1.12 14.55
N ARG A 247 10.98 0.66 13.30
CA ARG A 247 10.00 1.05 12.28
C ARG A 247 8.63 0.50 12.67
N SER A 248 7.66 1.36 12.97
CA SER A 248 6.25 1.00 13.00
C SER A 248 5.80 0.69 11.57
N ALA A 249 4.99 -0.35 11.36
CA ALA A 249 4.43 -0.67 10.05
C ALA A 249 3.68 0.57 9.52
N ALA A 250 4.25 1.25 8.53
CA ALA A 250 3.69 2.49 8.00
C ALA A 250 2.30 2.20 7.43
N ARG A 251 1.26 2.75 8.06
CA ARG A 251 -0.09 2.81 7.50
C ARG A 251 -0.12 3.97 6.51
N GLY A 252 -0.13 3.65 5.23
CA GLY A 252 -0.21 4.67 4.18
C GLY A 252 -0.55 4.06 2.83
N THR A 253 -1.85 4.00 2.52
CA THR A 253 -2.36 3.75 1.17
C THR A 253 -2.03 4.97 0.30
N HIS A 254 -1.08 4.82 -0.62
CA HIS A 254 -0.63 5.89 -1.49
C HIS A 254 -1.30 5.82 -2.86
N GLY A 255 -2.49 6.43 -2.97
CA GLY A 255 -3.14 6.66 -4.26
C GLY A 255 -2.47 7.77 -5.10
N LEU A 256 -2.89 7.86 -6.36
CA LEU A 256 -2.64 8.99 -7.25
C LEU A 256 -3.32 10.24 -6.67
N THR A 257 -2.54 11.25 -6.31
CA THR A 257 -3.08 12.59 -6.04
C THR A 257 -2.71 13.51 -7.19
N SER A 258 -3.60 14.40 -7.60
CA SER A 258 -3.32 15.37 -8.68
C SER A 258 -2.05 16.18 -8.41
N ARG A 259 -1.75 16.43 -7.12
CA ARG A 259 -0.51 17.05 -6.67
C ARG A 259 0.75 16.27 -7.07
N ARG A 260 0.73 14.93 -7.01
CA ARG A 260 1.88 14.10 -7.39
C ARG A 260 2.12 14.09 -8.89
N LEU A 261 1.06 14.00 -9.69
CA LEU A 261 1.15 14.10 -11.14
C LEU A 261 1.67 15.47 -11.57
N ALA A 262 1.23 16.55 -10.91
CA ALA A 262 1.77 17.88 -11.13
C ALA A 262 3.27 17.96 -10.83
N VAL A 263 3.73 17.37 -9.71
CA VAL A 263 5.17 17.34 -9.37
C VAL A 263 5.98 16.58 -10.42
N LEU A 264 5.51 15.42 -10.88
CA LEU A 264 6.20 14.65 -11.94
C LEU A 264 6.21 15.40 -13.28
N GLY A 265 5.11 16.07 -13.62
CA GLY A 265 5.01 16.90 -14.82
C GLY A 265 5.95 18.10 -14.78
N VAL A 266 6.02 18.81 -13.65
CA VAL A 266 6.97 19.91 -13.43
C VAL A 266 8.40 19.40 -13.55
N ALA A 267 8.74 18.29 -12.89
CA ALA A 267 10.06 17.68 -12.95
C ALA A 267 10.50 17.36 -14.39
N LEU A 268 9.59 16.79 -15.20
CA LEU A 268 9.84 16.50 -16.61
C LEU A 268 10.01 17.77 -17.46
N ALA A 269 9.31 18.85 -17.10
CA ALA A 269 9.37 20.12 -17.82
C ALA A 269 10.63 20.95 -17.50
N VAL A 270 11.31 20.71 -16.37
CA VAL A 270 12.51 21.48 -15.97
C VAL A 270 13.57 21.50 -17.07
N GLY A 271 13.97 20.34 -17.60
CA GLY A 271 15.04 20.26 -18.59
C GLY A 271 14.74 21.04 -19.88
N PRO A 272 13.62 20.77 -20.56
CA PRO A 272 13.20 21.54 -21.74
C PRO A 272 13.01 23.03 -21.46
N ALA A 273 12.46 23.41 -20.29
CA ALA A 273 12.29 24.81 -19.93
C ALA A 273 13.63 25.54 -19.78
N LEU A 274 14.64 24.88 -19.20
CA LEU A 274 16.00 25.45 -19.09
C LEU A 274 16.64 25.63 -20.48
N LEU A 275 16.50 24.66 -21.39
CA LEU A 275 16.99 24.80 -22.77
C LEU A 275 16.28 25.93 -23.53
N GLY A 276 14.96 26.08 -23.34
CA GLY A 276 14.20 27.17 -23.92
C GLY A 276 14.59 28.54 -23.35
N LEU A 277 14.88 28.61 -22.05
CA LEU A 277 15.38 29.82 -21.40
C LEU A 277 16.77 30.19 -21.93
N ASP A 278 17.66 29.21 -22.09
CA ASP A 278 19.00 29.39 -22.66
C ASP A 278 18.96 29.96 -24.07
N ALA A 279 18.04 29.48 -24.91
CA ALA A 279 17.85 29.97 -26.26
C ALA A 279 17.44 31.46 -26.34
N VAL A 280 16.89 32.04 -25.27
CA VAL A 280 16.42 33.44 -25.23
C VAL A 280 17.33 34.33 -24.41
N ALA A 281 17.89 33.82 -23.32
CA ALA A 281 18.60 34.58 -22.31
C ALA A 281 20.09 34.25 -22.20
N ASP A 282 20.60 33.29 -22.98
CA ASP A 282 22.01 32.83 -22.99
C ASP A 282 22.53 32.58 -21.57
N VAL A 283 21.78 31.79 -20.80
CA VAL A 283 22.06 31.49 -19.38
C VAL A 283 23.20 30.48 -19.18
N GLY A 284 23.81 29.99 -20.27
CA GLY A 284 24.98 29.12 -20.24
C GLY A 284 24.65 27.67 -19.92
N VAL A 285 23.52 27.16 -20.41
CA VAL A 285 23.08 25.79 -20.14
C VAL A 285 23.96 24.76 -20.86
N GLU A 286 24.57 23.88 -20.09
CA GLU A 286 25.35 22.77 -20.62
C GLU A 286 24.41 21.64 -21.12
N VAL A 287 24.08 21.69 -22.41
CA VAL A 287 23.16 20.76 -23.10
C VAL A 287 23.41 19.27 -22.78
N PRO A 288 24.65 18.74 -22.76
CA PRO A 288 24.88 17.34 -22.46
C PRO A 288 24.36 16.90 -21.09
N PHE A 289 24.34 17.79 -20.10
CA PHE A 289 23.91 17.48 -18.74
C PHE A 289 22.40 17.51 -18.57
N VAL A 290 21.73 18.48 -19.20
CA VAL A 290 20.27 18.47 -19.29
C VAL A 290 19.80 17.19 -19.99
N ALA A 291 20.45 16.82 -21.10
CA ALA A 291 20.16 15.60 -21.83
C ALA A 291 20.37 14.34 -20.97
N ALA A 292 21.51 14.22 -20.29
CA ALA A 292 21.82 13.07 -19.43
C ALA A 292 20.81 12.92 -18.28
N THR A 293 20.43 14.02 -17.63
CA THR A 293 19.47 14.00 -16.52
C THR A 293 18.07 13.62 -17.01
N ASN A 294 17.62 14.16 -18.15
CA ASN A 294 16.34 13.78 -18.75
C ASN A 294 16.32 12.32 -19.22
N LEU A 295 17.44 11.80 -19.72
CA LEU A 295 17.57 10.38 -20.11
C LEU A 295 17.37 9.44 -18.91
N VAL A 296 17.58 9.92 -17.69
CA VAL A 296 17.30 9.18 -16.45
C VAL A 296 15.89 9.47 -15.92
N ILE A 297 15.45 10.73 -15.90
CA ILE A 297 14.12 11.12 -15.40
C ILE A 297 13.00 10.47 -16.23
N VAL A 298 13.10 10.47 -17.56
CA VAL A 298 12.03 9.96 -18.44
C VAL A 298 11.73 8.48 -18.17
N PRO A 299 12.70 7.54 -18.19
CA PRO A 299 12.45 6.15 -17.85
C PRO A 299 11.93 5.96 -16.42
N LEU A 300 12.43 6.73 -15.45
CA LEU A 300 11.93 6.69 -14.07
C LEU A 300 10.45 7.06 -14.00
N VAL A 301 10.03 8.13 -14.69
CA VAL A 301 8.61 8.52 -14.79
C VAL A 301 7.79 7.42 -15.47
N VAL A 302 8.29 6.79 -16.53
CA VAL A 302 7.59 5.65 -17.19
C VAL A 302 7.42 4.47 -16.25
N VAL A 303 8.48 4.07 -15.52
CA VAL A 303 8.40 3.04 -14.47
C VAL A 303 7.36 3.42 -13.42
N ARG A 304 7.29 4.70 -13.05
CA ARG A 304 6.30 5.18 -12.09
C ARG A 304 4.88 5.07 -12.62
N LEU A 305 4.62 5.52 -13.85
CA LEU A 305 3.30 5.46 -14.49
C LEU A 305 2.84 4.01 -14.67
N THR A 306 3.71 3.10 -15.08
CA THR A 306 3.39 1.67 -15.23
C THR A 306 3.04 1.01 -13.90
N GLN A 307 3.75 1.34 -12.81
CA GLN A 307 3.41 0.87 -11.47
C GLN A 307 2.04 1.38 -11.01
N LEU A 308 1.75 2.65 -11.27
CA LEU A 308 0.46 3.27 -10.92
C LEU A 308 -0.69 2.64 -11.72
N ALA A 309 -0.51 2.42 -13.02
CA ALA A 309 -1.49 1.74 -13.86
C ALA A 309 -1.79 0.31 -13.39
N ARG A 310 -0.76 -0.45 -12.98
CA ARG A 310 -0.94 -1.79 -12.41
C ARG A 310 -1.73 -1.76 -11.11
N MET A 311 -1.39 -0.85 -10.19
CA MET A 311 -2.13 -0.68 -8.93
C MET A 311 -3.60 -0.33 -9.19
N HIS A 312 -3.88 0.52 -10.18
CA HIS A 312 -5.26 0.84 -10.57
C HIS A 312 -5.99 -0.38 -11.11
N ALA A 313 -5.39 -1.11 -12.06
CA ALA A 313 -5.99 -2.30 -12.64
C ALA A 313 -6.21 -3.44 -11.64
N ASP A 314 -5.31 -3.58 -10.64
CA ASP A 314 -5.50 -4.52 -9.52
C ASP A 314 -6.67 -4.10 -8.62
N ALA A 315 -6.77 -2.79 -8.31
CA ALA A 315 -7.86 -2.25 -7.51
C ALA A 315 -9.22 -2.38 -8.23
N GLU A 316 -9.28 -2.10 -9.53
CA GLU A 316 -10.48 -2.30 -10.35
C GLU A 316 -10.89 -3.77 -10.37
N ARG A 317 -9.95 -4.70 -10.57
CA ARG A 317 -10.24 -6.14 -10.52
C ARG A 317 -10.76 -6.55 -9.15
N ARG A 318 -10.18 -6.03 -8.05
CA ARG A 318 -10.64 -6.33 -6.70
C ARG A 318 -12.05 -5.78 -6.46
N LEU A 319 -12.33 -4.56 -6.91
CA LEU A 319 -13.66 -3.95 -6.82
C LEU A 319 -14.70 -4.72 -7.65
N ALA A 320 -14.35 -5.12 -8.88
CA ALA A 320 -15.21 -5.93 -9.73
C ALA A 320 -15.51 -7.30 -9.10
N HIS A 321 -14.50 -7.93 -8.50
CA HIS A 321 -14.68 -9.18 -7.77
C HIS A 321 -15.60 -9.00 -6.54
N LEU A 322 -15.38 -7.95 -5.73
CA LEU A 322 -16.25 -7.64 -4.58
C LEU A 322 -17.69 -7.28 -4.99
N ALA A 323 -17.89 -6.71 -6.18
CA ALA A 323 -19.21 -6.40 -6.70
C ALA A 323 -20.02 -7.66 -7.07
N THR A 324 -19.33 -8.78 -7.34
CA THR A 324 -19.94 -10.02 -7.85
C THR A 324 -19.77 -11.23 -6.93
N HIS A 325 -18.89 -11.18 -5.93
CA HIS A 325 -18.58 -12.30 -5.04
C HIS A 325 -18.69 -11.89 -3.57
N ASP A 326 -19.09 -12.84 -2.74
CA ASP A 326 -19.13 -12.73 -1.28
C ASP A 326 -17.69 -12.84 -0.71
N PRO A 327 -17.26 -11.89 0.14
CA PRO A 327 -15.87 -11.84 0.62
C PRO A 327 -15.50 -12.94 1.62
N LEU A 328 -16.48 -13.63 2.22
CA LEU A 328 -16.22 -14.72 3.17
C LEU A 328 -16.06 -16.06 2.44
N THR A 329 -17.03 -16.40 1.59
CA THR A 329 -17.11 -17.71 0.96
C THR A 329 -16.48 -17.75 -0.42
N GLU A 330 -16.17 -16.60 -1.02
CA GLU A 330 -15.77 -16.42 -2.43
C GLU A 330 -16.81 -16.95 -3.44
N LEU A 331 -18.05 -17.20 -3.01
CA LEU A 331 -19.14 -17.55 -3.92
C LEU A 331 -19.66 -16.30 -4.62
N PRO A 332 -20.27 -16.43 -5.82
CA PRO A 332 -21.17 -15.43 -6.37
C PRO A 332 -22.10 -14.85 -5.29
N ASN A 333 -22.22 -13.53 -5.26
CA ASN A 333 -23.14 -12.84 -4.34
C ASN A 333 -24.56 -12.77 -4.94
N ARG A 334 -25.49 -12.20 -4.18
CA ARG A 334 -26.89 -11.99 -4.62
C ARG A 334 -27.01 -11.27 -5.98
N ARG A 335 -26.12 -10.33 -6.29
CA ARG A 335 -26.15 -9.60 -7.57
C ARG A 335 -25.75 -10.53 -8.73
N ALA A 336 -24.63 -11.23 -8.59
CA ALA A 336 -24.17 -12.19 -9.60
C ALA A 336 -25.18 -13.35 -9.81
N LEU A 337 -25.87 -13.76 -8.75
CA LEU A 337 -26.99 -14.70 -8.83
C LEU A 337 -28.12 -14.17 -9.71
N ALA A 338 -28.57 -12.93 -9.45
CA ALA A 338 -29.67 -12.33 -10.19
C ALA A 338 -29.34 -12.19 -11.68
N ASP A 339 -28.15 -11.65 -12.00
CA ASP A 339 -27.68 -11.49 -13.38
C ASP A 339 -27.65 -12.86 -14.11
N ARG A 340 -27.09 -13.90 -13.46
CA ARG A 340 -27.02 -15.24 -14.05
C ARG A 340 -28.39 -15.89 -14.22
N LEU A 341 -29.28 -15.74 -13.24
CA LEU A 341 -30.60 -16.34 -13.30
C LEU A 341 -31.47 -15.64 -14.35
N GLU A 342 -31.35 -14.33 -14.52
CA GLU A 342 -32.01 -13.57 -15.60
C GLU A 342 -31.59 -14.09 -16.98
N ASP A 343 -30.28 -14.27 -17.20
CA ASP A 343 -29.74 -14.83 -18.44
C ASP A 343 -30.28 -16.24 -18.74
N VAL A 344 -30.35 -17.10 -17.72
CA VAL A 344 -30.86 -18.48 -17.86
C VAL A 344 -32.35 -18.45 -18.17
N LEU A 345 -33.15 -17.69 -17.42
CA LEU A 345 -34.59 -17.58 -17.64
C LEU A 345 -34.92 -17.03 -19.02
N ALA A 346 -34.14 -16.08 -19.53
CA ALA A 346 -34.30 -15.57 -20.88
C ALA A 346 -34.09 -16.67 -21.95
N ARG A 347 -33.11 -17.56 -21.77
CA ARG A 347 -32.89 -18.72 -22.66
C ARG A 347 -34.01 -19.75 -22.53
N VAL A 348 -34.46 -20.05 -21.31
CA VAL A 348 -35.56 -20.98 -21.05
C VAL A 348 -36.86 -20.49 -21.71
N ALA A 349 -37.16 -19.18 -21.62
CA ALA A 349 -38.33 -18.58 -22.26
C ALA A 349 -38.30 -18.68 -23.79
N ARG A 350 -37.11 -18.63 -24.41
CA ARG A 350 -36.91 -18.85 -25.85
C ARG A 350 -36.81 -20.32 -26.25
N SER A 351 -36.96 -21.24 -25.30
CA SER A 351 -36.75 -22.69 -25.50
C SER A 351 -35.35 -23.06 -26.00
N GLU A 352 -34.36 -22.20 -25.75
CA GLU A 352 -32.93 -22.45 -26.03
C GLU A 352 -32.25 -23.27 -24.93
N SER A 353 -32.94 -23.44 -23.80
CA SER A 353 -32.50 -24.20 -22.64
C SER A 353 -33.58 -25.21 -22.22
N PRO A 354 -33.20 -26.43 -21.78
CA PRO A 354 -34.14 -27.47 -21.35
C PRO A 354 -34.87 -27.14 -20.04
N GLY A 355 -34.55 -26.03 -19.39
CA GLY A 355 -35.18 -25.54 -18.18
C GLY A 355 -34.16 -25.13 -17.13
N VAL A 356 -34.65 -24.72 -15.97
CA VAL A 356 -33.80 -24.39 -14.82
C VAL A 356 -34.45 -24.85 -13.52
N VAL A 357 -33.65 -25.35 -12.59
CA VAL A 357 -34.03 -25.64 -11.20
C VAL A 357 -33.24 -24.74 -10.27
N VAL A 358 -33.94 -24.08 -9.36
CA VAL A 358 -33.38 -23.23 -8.31
C VAL A 358 -33.65 -23.87 -6.96
N LEU A 359 -32.59 -24.07 -6.19
CA LEU A 359 -32.64 -24.49 -4.79
C LEU A 359 -32.35 -23.29 -3.91
N PHE A 360 -33.22 -23.01 -2.95
CA PHE A 360 -32.98 -22.00 -1.91
C PHE A 360 -32.71 -22.72 -0.60
N LEU A 361 -31.59 -22.41 0.04
CA LEU A 361 -31.08 -23.10 1.22
C LEU A 361 -30.90 -22.12 2.36
N ASP A 362 -31.25 -22.55 3.57
CA ASP A 362 -30.97 -21.87 4.83
C ASP A 362 -30.38 -22.91 5.80
N LEU A 363 -29.26 -22.59 6.45
CA LEU A 363 -28.63 -23.49 7.41
C LEU A 363 -29.43 -23.57 8.71
N ASP A 364 -29.81 -24.79 9.09
CA ASP A 364 -30.56 -25.03 10.31
C ASP A 364 -29.68 -24.73 11.55
N ASP A 365 -30.26 -24.06 12.56
CA ASP A 365 -29.63 -23.71 13.84
C ASP A 365 -28.31 -22.91 13.75
N PHE A 366 -28.00 -22.28 12.61
CA PHE A 366 -26.76 -21.51 12.44
C PHE A 366 -26.61 -20.38 13.45
N LYS A 367 -27.71 -19.71 13.82
CA LYS A 367 -27.71 -18.68 14.87
C LYS A 367 -27.21 -19.24 16.21
N ALA A 368 -27.61 -20.45 16.59
CA ALA A 368 -27.16 -21.08 17.84
C ALA A 368 -25.65 -21.37 17.83
N VAL A 369 -25.09 -21.71 16.67
CA VAL A 369 -23.63 -21.85 16.49
C VAL A 369 -22.92 -20.51 16.75
N ASN A 370 -23.41 -19.41 16.18
CA ASN A 370 -22.84 -18.08 16.41
C ASN A 370 -22.96 -17.64 17.86
N ASP A 371 -24.12 -17.86 18.48
CA ASP A 371 -24.39 -17.45 19.86
C ASP A 371 -23.56 -18.27 20.88
N THR A 372 -23.31 -19.55 20.59
CA THR A 372 -22.58 -20.47 21.50
C THR A 372 -21.06 -20.48 21.29
N LEU A 373 -20.61 -20.39 20.04
CA LEU A 373 -19.21 -20.62 19.64
C LEU A 373 -18.53 -19.37 19.05
N GLY A 374 -19.30 -18.30 18.83
CA GLY A 374 -18.83 -17.03 18.28
C GLY A 374 -18.80 -16.98 16.76
N HIS A 375 -18.92 -15.76 16.23
CA HIS A 375 -19.00 -15.47 14.79
C HIS A 375 -17.84 -16.05 13.97
N GLY A 376 -16.60 -16.07 14.50
CA GLY A 376 -15.46 -16.63 13.77
C GLY A 376 -15.54 -18.14 13.52
N VAL A 377 -16.30 -18.89 14.34
CA VAL A 377 -16.59 -20.32 14.10
C VAL A 377 -17.72 -20.47 13.09
N GLY A 378 -18.74 -19.61 13.15
CA GLY A 378 -19.79 -19.55 12.14
C GLY A 378 -19.26 -19.23 10.75
N ASP A 379 -18.30 -18.30 10.65
CA ASP A 379 -17.65 -17.94 9.40
C ASP A 379 -16.93 -19.14 8.75
N GLN A 380 -16.24 -19.96 9.56
CA GLN A 380 -15.60 -21.19 9.08
C GLN A 380 -16.61 -22.26 8.68
N LEU A 381 -17.75 -22.35 9.36
CA LEU A 381 -18.83 -23.24 8.98
C LEU A 381 -19.42 -22.85 7.61
N LEU A 382 -19.65 -21.56 7.39
CA LEU A 382 -20.14 -21.04 6.10
C LEU A 382 -19.18 -21.31 4.95
N ASP A 383 -17.87 -21.15 5.16
CA ASP A 383 -16.86 -21.43 4.14
C ASP A 383 -16.82 -22.93 3.77
N ALA A 384 -16.91 -23.82 4.78
CA ALA A 384 -16.95 -25.25 4.54
C ALA A 384 -18.24 -25.70 3.82
N VAL A 385 -19.39 -25.13 4.17
CA VAL A 385 -20.66 -25.34 3.48
C VAL A 385 -20.56 -24.90 2.03
N ALA A 386 -20.01 -23.70 1.78
CA ALA A 386 -19.78 -23.20 0.44
C ALA A 386 -18.91 -24.15 -0.40
N GLY A 387 -17.84 -24.71 0.18
CA GLY A 387 -17.01 -25.73 -0.46
C GLY A 387 -17.79 -26.98 -0.87
N ARG A 388 -18.66 -27.49 0.00
CA ARG A 388 -19.50 -28.67 -0.30
C ARG A 388 -20.53 -28.39 -1.38
N LEU A 389 -21.19 -27.24 -1.32
CA LEU A 389 -22.16 -26.83 -2.33
C LEU A 389 -21.50 -26.67 -3.70
N ARG A 390 -20.29 -26.10 -3.78
CA ARG A 390 -19.50 -26.06 -5.04
C ARG A 390 -19.26 -27.45 -5.62
N GLY A 391 -19.00 -28.44 -4.77
CA GLY A 391 -18.83 -29.83 -5.19
C GLY A 391 -20.11 -30.49 -5.74
N CYS A 392 -21.29 -29.92 -5.48
CA CYS A 392 -22.58 -30.44 -5.93
C CYS A 392 -22.99 -29.94 -7.33
N VAL A 393 -22.26 -28.97 -7.89
CA VAL A 393 -22.58 -28.29 -9.15
C VAL A 393 -21.48 -28.45 -10.20
N ARG A 394 -21.83 -28.26 -11.47
CA ARG A 394 -20.90 -28.31 -12.60
C ARG A 394 -20.78 -26.94 -13.24
N ALA A 395 -19.78 -26.16 -12.83
CA ALA A 395 -19.56 -24.79 -13.30
C ALA A 395 -19.37 -24.70 -14.83
N ASP A 396 -18.84 -25.74 -15.46
CA ASP A 396 -18.65 -25.85 -16.92
C ASP A 396 -19.97 -25.94 -17.71
N ARG A 397 -21.07 -26.34 -17.05
CA ARG A 397 -22.41 -26.42 -17.64
C ARG A 397 -23.29 -25.22 -17.33
N GLY A 398 -22.74 -24.21 -16.66
CA GLY A 398 -23.46 -23.00 -16.30
C GLY A 398 -24.27 -23.09 -15.00
N ASP A 399 -24.07 -24.15 -14.21
CA ASP A 399 -24.58 -24.22 -12.84
C ASP A 399 -23.90 -23.16 -11.95
N LEU A 400 -24.62 -22.67 -10.95
CA LEU A 400 -24.15 -21.63 -10.03
C LEU A 400 -24.48 -22.00 -8.60
N VAL A 401 -23.54 -21.72 -7.68
CA VAL A 401 -23.84 -21.61 -6.25
C VAL A 401 -23.57 -20.17 -5.85
N ALA A 402 -24.51 -19.54 -5.18
CA ALA A 402 -24.38 -18.18 -4.67
C ALA A 402 -24.68 -18.14 -3.18
N ARG A 403 -24.02 -17.23 -2.45
CA ARG A 403 -24.44 -16.86 -1.09
C ARG A 403 -25.39 -15.68 -1.20
N PHE A 404 -26.62 -15.86 -0.76
CA PHE A 404 -27.69 -14.88 -0.95
C PHE A 404 -27.67 -13.80 0.14
N ALA A 405 -27.68 -14.21 1.40
CA ALA A 405 -27.49 -13.37 2.58
C ALA A 405 -27.17 -14.26 3.79
N GLY A 406 -26.41 -13.78 4.78
CA GLY A 406 -26.22 -14.52 6.05
C GLY A 406 -25.80 -15.99 5.87
N ASP A 407 -26.67 -16.89 6.28
CA ASP A 407 -26.59 -18.36 6.18
C ASP A 407 -27.38 -18.97 5.01
N GLU A 408 -27.89 -18.13 4.12
CA GLU A 408 -28.68 -18.51 2.97
C GLU A 408 -27.83 -18.69 1.71
N PHE A 409 -28.06 -19.79 1.01
CA PHE A 409 -27.40 -20.13 -0.25
C PHE A 409 -28.43 -20.42 -1.33
N VAL A 410 -28.08 -20.12 -2.58
CA VAL A 410 -28.91 -20.45 -3.74
C VAL A 410 -28.10 -21.26 -4.73
N VAL A 411 -28.67 -22.37 -5.19
CA VAL A 411 -28.09 -23.20 -6.25
C VAL A 411 -28.96 -23.10 -7.48
N VAL A 412 -28.38 -22.72 -8.62
CA VAL A 412 -29.04 -22.65 -9.92
C VAL A 412 -28.47 -23.76 -10.80
N LEU A 413 -29.35 -24.62 -11.31
CA LEU A 413 -29.00 -25.75 -12.17
C LEU A 413 -29.74 -25.63 -13.49
N GLU A 414 -28.98 -25.55 -14.58
CA GLU A 414 -29.56 -25.49 -15.92
C GLU A 414 -29.77 -26.92 -16.44
N GLY A 415 -31.01 -27.27 -16.78
CA GLY A 415 -31.36 -28.64 -17.14
C GLY A 415 -32.86 -28.90 -17.01
N ASP A 416 -33.27 -30.09 -17.45
CA ASP A 416 -34.67 -30.52 -17.39
C ASP A 416 -35.17 -30.58 -15.93
N PRO A 417 -36.15 -29.76 -15.53
CA PRO A 417 -36.69 -29.78 -14.18
C PRO A 417 -37.32 -31.12 -13.78
N ASP A 418 -37.88 -31.90 -14.73
CA ASP A 418 -38.45 -33.23 -14.44
C ASP A 418 -37.37 -34.22 -13.97
N LEU A 419 -36.10 -34.01 -14.37
CA LEU A 419 -34.97 -34.84 -13.95
C LEU A 419 -34.25 -34.28 -12.71
N LEU A 420 -34.13 -32.95 -12.63
CA LEU A 420 -33.31 -32.30 -11.63
C LEU A 420 -34.03 -31.99 -10.32
N ALA A 421 -35.34 -31.73 -10.35
CA ALA A 421 -36.04 -31.16 -9.20
C ALA A 421 -36.14 -32.11 -7.99
N ASP A 422 -36.05 -33.43 -8.21
CA ASP A 422 -36.03 -34.43 -7.14
C ASP A 422 -34.60 -34.90 -6.78
N ASP A 423 -33.71 -35.00 -7.76
CA ASP A 423 -32.34 -35.48 -7.57
C ASP A 423 -31.45 -34.42 -6.91
N ALA A 424 -31.50 -33.18 -7.38
CA ALA A 424 -30.60 -32.13 -6.94
C ALA A 424 -30.74 -31.77 -5.45
N PRO A 425 -31.95 -31.59 -4.88
CA PRO A 425 -32.09 -31.32 -3.45
C PRO A 425 -31.57 -32.47 -2.60
N ARG A 426 -31.77 -33.73 -3.02
CA ARG A 426 -31.25 -34.91 -2.31
C ARG A 426 -29.73 -34.97 -2.35
N ARG A 427 -29.13 -34.71 -3.51
CA ARG A 427 -27.67 -34.64 -3.67
C ARG A 427 -27.07 -33.57 -2.76
N VAL A 428 -27.67 -32.38 -2.74
CA VAL A 428 -27.20 -31.28 -1.88
C VAL A 428 -27.40 -31.60 -0.40
N ALA A 429 -28.56 -32.14 0.00
CA ALA A 429 -28.80 -32.57 1.38
C ALA A 429 -27.78 -33.62 1.83
N ALA A 430 -27.52 -34.64 1.01
CA ALA A 430 -26.53 -35.69 1.31
C ALA A 430 -25.11 -35.12 1.47
N ALA A 431 -24.71 -34.12 0.67
CA ALA A 431 -23.43 -33.45 0.82
C ALA A 431 -23.32 -32.64 2.13
N LEU A 432 -24.45 -32.24 2.71
CA LEU A 432 -24.54 -31.49 3.98
C LEU A 432 -24.81 -32.38 5.20
N GLU A 433 -25.11 -33.68 5.02
CA GLU A 433 -25.37 -34.62 6.11
C GLU A 433 -24.14 -34.89 6.99
N GLU A 434 -22.96 -34.97 6.38
CA GLU A 434 -21.72 -35.21 7.11
C GLU A 434 -21.38 -33.97 7.96
N PRO A 435 -21.08 -34.09 9.27
CA PRO A 435 -20.68 -32.92 10.07
C PRO A 435 -19.43 -32.22 9.51
N VAL A 436 -19.34 -30.89 9.69
CA VAL A 436 -18.16 -30.10 9.31
C VAL A 436 -17.19 -30.04 10.48
N SER A 437 -15.91 -30.35 10.23
CA SER A 437 -14.86 -30.19 11.23
C SER A 437 -14.32 -28.75 11.23
N VAL A 438 -14.62 -27.99 12.28
CA VAL A 438 -14.17 -26.60 12.47
C VAL A 438 -13.36 -26.49 13.76
N GLY A 439 -12.05 -26.22 13.65
CA GLY A 439 -11.17 -26.09 14.82
C GLY A 439 -11.15 -27.33 15.73
N GLY A 440 -11.23 -28.52 15.15
CA GLY A 440 -11.25 -29.81 15.88
C GLY A 440 -12.62 -30.19 16.48
N ARG A 441 -13.68 -29.43 16.20
CA ARG A 441 -15.07 -29.71 16.62
C ARG A 441 -15.89 -30.15 15.42
N SER A 442 -16.81 -31.08 15.65
CA SER A 442 -17.76 -31.57 14.66
C SER A 442 -19.07 -30.79 14.78
N LEU A 443 -19.43 -30.00 13.76
CA LEU A 443 -20.62 -29.16 13.73
C LEU A 443 -21.63 -29.69 12.70
N PRO A 444 -22.94 -29.72 13.01
CA PRO A 444 -23.95 -30.01 12.00
C PRO A 444 -23.99 -28.89 10.95
N ALA A 445 -24.26 -29.26 9.70
CA ALA A 445 -24.36 -28.32 8.57
C ALA A 445 -25.65 -28.55 7.76
N ARG A 446 -26.69 -29.07 8.42
CA ARG A 446 -27.99 -29.35 7.80
C ARG A 446 -28.61 -28.06 7.30
N ALA A 447 -29.39 -28.17 6.23
CA ALA A 447 -30.07 -27.05 5.63
C ALA A 447 -31.50 -27.42 5.27
N SER A 448 -32.40 -26.48 5.49
CA SER A 448 -33.73 -26.48 4.90
C SER A 448 -33.62 -26.07 3.44
N ILE A 449 -34.13 -26.89 2.51
CA ILE A 449 -33.98 -26.67 1.07
C ILE A 449 -35.37 -26.49 0.44
N GLY A 450 -35.62 -25.39 -0.26
CA GLY A 450 -36.78 -25.17 -1.11
C GLY A 450 -36.42 -25.30 -2.59
N VAL A 451 -37.36 -25.69 -3.44
CA VAL A 451 -37.11 -26.02 -4.86
C VAL A 451 -38.10 -25.29 -5.74
N ALA A 452 -37.65 -24.64 -6.80
CA ALA A 452 -38.47 -24.09 -7.86
C ALA A 452 -37.90 -24.46 -9.24
N GLY A 453 -38.74 -24.89 -10.18
CA GLY A 453 -38.32 -25.24 -11.53
C GLY A 453 -39.11 -24.50 -12.61
N VAL A 454 -38.44 -24.11 -13.69
CA VAL A 454 -39.02 -23.43 -14.85
C VAL A 454 -38.78 -24.26 -16.10
N ARG A 455 -39.87 -24.62 -16.80
CA ARG A 455 -39.85 -25.44 -18.02
C ARG A 455 -39.54 -24.62 -19.27
N PRO A 456 -39.06 -25.23 -20.37
CA PRO A 456 -38.88 -24.56 -21.65
C PRO A 456 -40.14 -23.84 -22.13
N GLY A 457 -39.98 -22.65 -22.68
CA GLY A 457 -41.05 -21.80 -23.21
C GLY A 457 -41.83 -21.03 -22.15
N TRP A 458 -41.49 -21.18 -20.86
CA TRP A 458 -42.14 -20.43 -19.79
C TRP A 458 -41.41 -19.13 -19.51
N VAL A 459 -42.19 -18.08 -19.25
CA VAL A 459 -41.68 -16.76 -18.87
C VAL A 459 -41.82 -16.60 -17.36
N ALA A 460 -40.71 -16.37 -16.68
CA ALA A 460 -40.67 -16.09 -15.25
C ALA A 460 -39.59 -15.04 -14.96
N SER A 461 -39.81 -14.23 -13.94
CA SER A 461 -38.81 -13.28 -13.42
C SER A 461 -37.96 -13.92 -12.32
N VAL A 462 -36.76 -13.36 -12.10
CA VAL A 462 -35.84 -13.76 -11.03
C VAL A 462 -36.55 -13.74 -9.67
N ASP A 463 -37.27 -12.67 -9.34
CA ASP A 463 -37.96 -12.51 -8.06
C ASP A 463 -39.05 -13.56 -7.85
N GLN A 464 -39.79 -13.92 -8.89
CA GLN A 464 -40.81 -14.98 -8.81
C GLN A 464 -40.18 -16.34 -8.48
N VAL A 465 -39.11 -16.70 -9.18
CA VAL A 465 -38.45 -18.01 -8.99
C VAL A 465 -37.83 -18.10 -7.59
N LEU A 466 -37.13 -17.05 -7.16
CA LEU A 466 -36.53 -16.99 -5.82
C LEU A 466 -37.59 -17.00 -4.71
N SER A 467 -38.67 -16.23 -4.86
CA SER A 467 -39.75 -16.17 -3.87
C SER A 467 -40.48 -17.51 -3.71
N VAL A 468 -40.73 -18.24 -4.80
CA VAL A 468 -41.35 -19.57 -4.72
C VAL A 468 -40.41 -20.58 -4.05
N ALA A 469 -39.11 -20.53 -4.37
CA ALA A 469 -38.13 -21.41 -3.74
C ALA A 469 -37.99 -21.11 -2.24
N ASP A 470 -37.92 -19.84 -1.84
CA ASP A 470 -37.87 -19.38 -0.45
C ASP A 470 -39.10 -19.82 0.35
N ALA A 471 -40.31 -19.58 -0.18
CA ALA A 471 -41.55 -20.00 0.47
C ALA A 471 -41.58 -21.52 0.76
N ARG A 472 -41.12 -22.34 -0.19
CA ARG A 472 -41.03 -23.80 -0.04
C ARG A 472 -39.94 -24.23 0.94
N MET A 473 -38.83 -23.51 0.99
CA MET A 473 -37.79 -23.72 2.01
C MET A 473 -38.37 -23.47 3.40
N TYR A 474 -39.09 -22.36 3.56
CA TYR A 474 -39.68 -21.95 4.82
C TYR A 474 -40.76 -22.92 5.33
N GLU A 475 -41.61 -23.45 4.43
CA GLU A 475 -42.58 -24.51 4.75
C GLU A 475 -41.89 -25.77 5.31
N ARG A 476 -40.76 -26.18 4.70
CA ARG A 476 -39.98 -27.34 5.16
C ARG A 476 -39.31 -27.08 6.51
N LYS A 477 -38.75 -25.88 6.70
CA LYS A 477 -38.14 -25.46 7.96
C LYS A 477 -39.13 -25.51 9.12
N ARG A 478 -40.37 -25.05 8.90
CA ARG A 478 -41.46 -25.16 9.88
C ARG A 478 -41.96 -26.59 10.10
N GLY A 479 -42.00 -27.41 9.07
CA GLY A 479 -42.40 -28.82 9.18
C GLY A 479 -41.43 -29.70 9.97
N GLY A 480 -40.15 -29.31 10.05
CA GLY A 480 -39.13 -29.97 10.86
C GLY A 480 -39.01 -29.44 12.29
N ALA A 481 -39.44 -28.20 12.56
CA ALA A 481 -39.45 -27.59 13.87
C ALA A 481 -40.73 -27.96 14.65
N ALA A 482 -40.67 -28.98 15.49
CA ALA A 482 -41.76 -29.27 16.42
C ALA A 482 -41.96 -28.06 17.38
N PRO A 483 -43.20 -27.60 17.64
CA PRO A 483 -43.42 -26.53 18.59
C PRO A 483 -43.27 -27.07 20.01
N GLU A 484 -42.30 -26.56 20.76
CA GLU A 484 -42.28 -26.71 22.22
C GLU A 484 -43.47 -25.94 22.82
N GLY A 485 -44.43 -26.70 23.34
CA GLY A 485 -45.38 -26.23 24.35
C GLY A 485 -46.80 -25.91 23.87
N ALA A 486 -47.67 -26.92 23.85
CA ALA A 486 -49.08 -26.73 24.18
C ALA A 486 -49.66 -28.03 24.77
N GLY A 487 -50.09 -27.94 26.03
CA GLY A 487 -50.55 -29.04 26.84
C GLY A 487 -51.88 -29.66 26.37
N SER A 488 -52.05 -30.88 26.87
CA SER A 488 -53.26 -31.70 26.93
C SER A 488 -54.59 -30.96 26.89
N GLY A 489 -55.44 -31.36 25.94
CA GLY A 489 -56.87 -31.05 25.91
C GLY A 489 -57.64 -32.10 25.12
N THR A 490 -58.18 -33.08 25.85
CA THR A 490 -59.11 -34.10 25.36
C THR A 490 -60.35 -33.49 24.69
N GLY A 491 -60.75 -34.02 23.54
CA GLY A 491 -62.01 -33.67 22.89
C GLY A 491 -62.38 -34.61 21.75
N SER A 492 -63.21 -35.60 22.05
CA SER A 492 -63.87 -36.52 21.12
C SER A 492 -64.80 -35.79 20.13
N GLY A 493 -64.78 -36.18 18.86
CA GLY A 493 -65.75 -35.72 17.86
C GLY A 493 -65.73 -36.59 16.61
N THR A 494 -66.68 -37.52 16.53
CA THR A 494 -67.04 -38.34 15.37
C THR A 494 -67.52 -37.48 14.20
N GLY A 495 -67.14 -37.86 12.97
CA GLY A 495 -67.66 -37.23 11.75
C GLY A 495 -67.22 -37.95 10.49
N THR A 496 -67.99 -38.96 10.09
CA THR A 496 -67.93 -39.59 8.77
C THR A 496 -68.38 -38.60 7.69
N ARG A 497 -67.62 -38.48 6.60
CA ARG A 497 -68.20 -38.07 5.30
C ARG A 497 -67.40 -38.64 4.12
N THR A 498 -68.07 -39.56 3.44
CA THR A 498 -67.75 -40.08 2.10
C THR A 498 -67.88 -38.97 1.05
N GLY A 499 -67.00 -39.01 0.05
CA GLY A 499 -67.02 -38.09 -1.09
C GLY A 499 -66.07 -38.56 -2.18
N THR A 500 -66.57 -39.48 -3.02
CA THR A 500 -65.99 -39.85 -4.31
C THR A 500 -66.07 -38.68 -5.29
N GLY A 501 -64.97 -38.31 -5.93
CA GLY A 501 -64.92 -37.28 -6.97
C GLY A 501 -63.64 -37.40 -7.78
N ASP A 502 -63.74 -38.13 -8.89
CA ASP A 502 -62.74 -38.26 -9.93
C ASP A 502 -62.73 -36.96 -10.77
N ALA A 503 -61.60 -36.25 -10.79
CA ALA A 503 -61.36 -35.10 -11.68
C ALA A 503 -59.87 -35.01 -12.00
N SER A 504 -59.53 -35.51 -13.18
CA SER A 504 -58.21 -35.53 -13.81
C SER A 504 -57.72 -34.12 -14.20
N GLY A 505 -57.34 -33.31 -13.22
CA GLY A 505 -56.37 -32.23 -13.41
C GLY A 505 -54.98 -32.80 -13.16
N ARG A 506 -54.04 -32.63 -14.10
CA ARG A 506 -52.61 -32.83 -13.78
C ARG A 506 -52.29 -31.85 -12.65
N ALA A 507 -52.25 -32.34 -11.41
CA ALA A 507 -51.65 -31.62 -10.31
C ALA A 507 -50.22 -31.27 -10.76
N GLY A 508 -49.91 -29.97 -10.83
CA GLY A 508 -48.58 -29.51 -11.20
C GLY A 508 -47.55 -30.19 -10.29
N ALA A 509 -46.41 -30.58 -10.87
CA ALA A 509 -45.36 -31.20 -10.09
C ALA A 509 -44.98 -30.25 -8.92
N PRO A 510 -44.66 -30.77 -7.72
CA PRO A 510 -44.52 -29.95 -6.51
C PRO A 510 -43.40 -28.89 -6.56
N TRP A 511 -42.54 -28.94 -7.58
CA TRP A 511 -41.49 -27.97 -7.87
C TRP A 511 -41.88 -26.93 -8.94
N ASP A 512 -42.97 -27.12 -9.67
CA ASP A 512 -43.37 -26.29 -10.81
C ASP A 512 -43.86 -24.91 -10.33
N ILE A 513 -43.50 -23.84 -11.05
CA ILE A 513 -43.90 -22.46 -10.70
C ILE A 513 -45.27 -22.05 -11.28
N GLY A 514 -45.89 -22.91 -12.09
CA GLY A 514 -47.16 -22.67 -12.77
C GLY A 514 -47.13 -21.59 -13.87
N ALA A 515 -47.74 -21.86 -15.03
CA ALA A 515 -47.93 -20.84 -16.05
C ALA A 515 -49.00 -19.84 -15.59
N GLY A 516 -48.57 -18.75 -14.94
CA GLY A 516 -49.40 -17.57 -14.72
C GLY A 516 -50.32 -17.55 -13.49
N HIS A 517 -49.86 -18.00 -12.32
CA HIS A 517 -50.61 -17.74 -11.07
C HIS A 517 -50.19 -16.41 -10.43
N PRO A 518 -51.06 -15.39 -10.32
CA PRO A 518 -50.83 -14.28 -9.42
C PRO A 518 -51.05 -14.78 -7.99
N LEU A 519 -50.02 -14.73 -7.15
CA LEU A 519 -50.19 -14.97 -5.72
C LEU A 519 -51.09 -13.88 -5.15
N SER A 520 -52.33 -14.25 -4.82
CA SER A 520 -53.27 -13.40 -4.11
C SER A 520 -52.86 -13.28 -2.63
N GLY A 521 -52.40 -12.08 -2.24
CA GLY A 521 -52.62 -11.41 -0.94
C GLY A 521 -52.31 -12.14 0.37
N GLY A 522 -51.22 -11.72 1.05
CA GLY A 522 -50.96 -11.92 2.49
C GLY A 522 -49.61 -11.32 2.90
N PRO A 523 -49.47 -10.82 4.16
CA PRO A 523 -49.13 -9.44 4.46
C PRO A 523 -47.65 -9.08 4.21
N SER A 524 -47.48 -7.84 3.76
CA SER A 524 -46.22 -7.14 3.54
C SER A 524 -45.32 -7.18 4.78
N LEU A 525 -44.13 -7.78 4.68
CA LEU A 525 -43.05 -7.56 5.62
C LEU A 525 -42.36 -6.21 5.31
N PRO A 526 -41.87 -5.47 6.32
CA PRO A 526 -41.47 -4.09 6.17
C PRO A 526 -40.11 -3.98 5.47
N MET A 527 -40.04 -3.09 4.47
CA MET A 527 -38.78 -2.59 3.92
C MET A 527 -37.95 -1.94 5.04
N MET A 528 -36.84 -2.58 5.42
CA MET A 528 -35.68 -1.88 5.96
C MET A 528 -34.73 -1.56 4.82
N HIS A 529 -34.72 -0.29 4.43
CA HIS A 529 -33.70 0.35 3.62
C HIS A 529 -32.70 1.07 4.56
N PRO A 530 -31.52 1.45 4.04
CA PRO A 530 -30.19 0.97 4.44
C PRO A 530 -29.60 1.54 5.73
#